data_AF-T1I3F4-F1
#
_entry.id   AF-T1I3F4-F1
#
_cell.length_a   1.000
_cell.length_b   1.000
_cell.length_c   1.000
_cell.angle_alpha   90.00
_cell.angle_beta   90.00
_cell.angle_gamma   90.00
#
_symmetry.space_group_name_H-M   'P 1'
#
loop_
_entity.id
_entity.type
_entity.pdbx_description
1 polymer ?
#
loop_
_entity_poly.entity_id
_entity_poly.type
_entity_poly.pdbx_seq_one_letter_code
_entity_poly.pdbx_strand_id
1 'polypeptide(L)'
;MLRILLSGMLYEHKQLINLPVHKRYSTIAVTSMLGKKKKLGKMGAVMEKKVLPVETDAHKLVNYVCGSNILKEGEDIRIKPDSDYPEWLWKLNTGKPKRLEEMDPNTKEYWIKVRKMAIVQEHKLKKLRKW
;
A
#
# COMPACT_ATOMS: atom_id res chain seq x y z
N MET A 1 11.25 -43.41 25.89
CA MET A 1 12.31 -42.72 25.12
C MET A 1 11.83 -42.03 23.84
N LEU A 2 10.84 -42.55 23.09
CA LEU A 2 10.38 -41.94 21.83
C LEU A 2 9.57 -40.63 21.95
N ARG A 3 9.01 -40.30 23.12
CA ARG A 3 8.23 -39.05 23.32
C ARG A 3 9.09 -37.79 23.43
N ILE A 4 10.35 -37.91 23.83
CA ILE A 4 11.25 -36.76 24.03
C ILE A 4 11.81 -36.27 22.68
N LEU A 5 12.07 -37.19 21.74
CA LEU A 5 12.60 -36.85 20.41
C LEU A 5 11.60 -36.10 19.52
N LEU A 6 10.31 -36.46 19.58
CA LEU A 6 9.25 -35.76 18.85
C LEU A 6 8.99 -34.35 19.40
N SER A 7 9.12 -34.16 20.72
CA SER A 7 9.01 -32.84 21.34
C SER A 7 10.22 -31.95 21.00
N GLY A 8 11.43 -32.53 20.88
CA GLY A 8 12.63 -31.82 20.46
C GLY A 8 12.56 -31.34 19.00
N MET A 9 12.12 -32.19 18.07
CA MET A 9 11.98 -31.79 16.66
C MET A 9 10.93 -30.69 16.44
N LEU A 10 9.83 -30.68 17.21
CA LEU A 10 8.84 -29.61 17.16
C LEU A 10 9.32 -28.30 17.82
N TYR A 11 10.30 -28.37 18.70
CA TYR A 11 10.91 -27.20 19.33
C TYR A 11 11.93 -26.53 18.39
N GLU A 12 12.78 -27.32 17.74
CA GLU A 12 13.77 -26.83 16.76
C GLU A 12 13.10 -26.18 15.54
N HIS A 13 11.98 -26.72 15.06
CA HIS A 13 11.28 -26.18 13.89
C HIS A 13 10.57 -24.84 14.15
N LYS A 14 10.39 -24.44 15.42
CA LYS A 14 9.81 -23.14 15.82
C LYS A 14 10.85 -22.03 15.98
N GLN A 15 12.15 -22.35 16.00
CA GLN A 15 13.20 -21.35 16.16
C GLN A 15 13.54 -20.61 14.85
N LEU A 16 13.21 -21.17 13.69
CA LEU A 16 13.61 -20.61 12.39
C LEU A 16 12.64 -19.55 11.82
N ILE A 17 11.53 -19.23 12.51
CA ILE A 17 10.47 -18.33 11.99
C ILE A 17 10.43 -16.98 12.74
N ASN A 18 11.25 -16.79 13.77
CA ASN A 18 11.29 -15.58 14.59
C ASN A 18 12.67 -14.90 14.55
N LEU A 19 13.24 -14.72 13.36
CA LEU A 19 14.29 -13.72 13.20
C LEU A 19 13.65 -12.32 13.31
N PRO A 20 14.09 -11.46 14.25
CA PRO A 20 13.58 -10.10 14.35
C PRO A 20 13.99 -9.33 13.11
N VAL A 21 13.08 -9.23 12.13
CA VAL A 21 13.25 -8.29 11.01
C VAL A 21 13.06 -6.89 11.57
N HIS A 22 14.17 -6.30 12.01
CA HIS A 22 14.24 -4.90 12.42
C HIS A 22 13.99 -4.02 11.20
N LYS A 23 12.72 -3.68 10.95
CA LYS A 23 12.33 -2.74 9.89
C LYS A 23 12.75 -1.34 10.28
N ARG A 24 13.96 -0.93 9.87
CA ARG A 24 14.37 0.47 9.86
C ARG A 24 13.67 1.17 8.71
N TYR A 25 12.50 1.75 8.97
CA TYR A 25 12.00 2.79 8.08
C TYR A 25 12.90 4.02 8.26
N SER A 26 13.42 4.57 7.17
CA SER A 26 14.13 5.85 7.23
C SER A 26 13.15 6.94 7.65
N THR A 27 13.19 7.35 8.91
CA THR A 27 12.66 8.66 9.28
C THR A 27 13.60 9.69 8.68
N ILE A 28 13.08 10.63 7.89
CA ILE A 28 13.86 11.74 7.35
C ILE A 28 14.44 12.51 8.56
N ALA A 29 15.73 12.33 8.82
CA ALA A 29 16.48 13.17 9.72
C ALA A 29 16.69 14.50 9.00
N VAL A 30 15.84 15.49 9.29
CA VAL A 30 16.10 16.89 8.92
C VAL A 30 17.23 17.37 9.85
N THR A 31 18.46 17.08 9.45
CA THR A 31 19.65 17.62 10.08
C THR A 31 19.83 19.06 9.56
N SER A 32 19.12 20.01 10.16
CA SER A 32 19.44 21.43 10.04
C SER A 32 19.85 21.95 11.41
N MET A 33 21.17 21.99 11.60
CA MET A 33 22.00 22.93 12.35
C MET A 33 21.31 23.89 13.34
N LEU A 34 21.97 24.05 14.50
CA LEU A 34 21.82 25.08 15.54
C LEU A 34 20.66 24.95 16.55
N GLY A 35 21.04 24.53 17.75
CA GLY A 35 20.80 25.33 18.97
C GLY A 35 19.37 25.39 19.54
N LYS A 36 19.26 24.87 20.77
CA LYS A 36 18.19 25.12 21.77
C LYS A 36 16.80 24.56 21.45
N LYS A 37 16.40 23.59 22.30
CA LYS A 37 15.02 23.25 22.67
C LYS A 37 14.10 24.48 22.63
N LYS A 38 13.29 24.58 21.58
CA LYS A 38 11.99 25.23 21.62
C LYS A 38 10.97 24.17 21.21
N LYS A 39 10.00 23.92 22.10
CA LYS A 39 8.71 23.31 21.74
C LYS A 39 8.08 24.22 20.68
N LEU A 40 8.38 23.99 19.41
CA LEU A 40 7.84 24.78 18.32
C LEU A 40 6.67 23.99 17.71
N GLY A 41 5.49 24.52 17.99
CA GLY A 41 4.34 24.58 17.12
C GLY A 41 4.21 23.49 16.07
N LYS A 42 3.19 22.67 16.26
CA LYS A 42 2.42 21.98 15.23
C LYS A 42 1.83 23.02 14.24
N MET A 43 2.69 23.66 13.44
CA MET A 43 2.38 24.54 12.33
C MET A 43 3.59 24.48 11.39
N GLY A 44 3.77 23.33 10.74
CA GLY A 44 4.37 23.39 9.41
C GLY A 44 3.50 24.32 8.59
N ALA A 45 4.13 25.26 7.87
CA ALA A 45 3.43 26.18 6.98
C ALA A 45 2.37 25.40 6.20
N VAL A 46 1.10 25.75 6.42
CA VAL A 46 0.00 25.17 5.66
C VAL A 46 0.16 25.77 4.27
N MET A 47 0.96 25.10 3.43
CA MET A 47 1.00 25.38 2.02
C MET A 47 -0.42 25.17 1.52
N GLU A 48 -1.08 26.28 1.19
CA GLU A 48 -2.45 26.28 0.71
C GLU A 48 -2.51 25.40 -0.54
N LYS A 49 -3.36 24.39 -0.51
CA LYS A 49 -3.54 23.48 -1.64
C LYS A 49 -4.22 24.27 -2.75
N LYS A 50 -3.49 24.56 -3.82
CA LYS A 50 -4.08 25.12 -5.03
C LYS A 50 -5.07 24.11 -5.60
N VAL A 51 -6.36 24.41 -5.51
CA VAL A 51 -7.42 23.64 -6.18
C VAL A 51 -7.53 24.16 -7.59
N LEU A 52 -7.10 23.35 -8.56
CA LEU A 52 -7.31 23.66 -9.97
C LEU A 52 -8.78 23.39 -10.31
N PRO A 53 -9.40 24.24 -11.15
CA PRO A 53 -10.76 23.98 -11.62
C PRO A 53 -10.78 22.69 -12.42
N VAL A 54 -11.82 21.88 -12.18
CA VAL A 54 -12.05 20.64 -12.94
C VAL A 54 -12.75 21.01 -14.24
N GLU A 55 -12.26 20.47 -15.35
CA GLU A 55 -12.86 20.62 -16.67
C GLU A 55 -14.29 20.04 -16.68
N THR A 56 -15.25 20.80 -17.19
CA THR A 56 -16.68 20.41 -17.25
C THR A 56 -17.12 19.98 -18.64
N ASP A 57 -16.28 20.18 -19.65
CA ASP A 57 -16.63 19.96 -21.05
C ASP A 57 -16.60 18.48 -21.43
N ALA A 58 -17.75 17.93 -21.81
CA ALA A 58 -17.91 16.49 -22.06
C ALA A 58 -17.02 15.99 -23.20
N HIS A 59 -16.86 16.78 -24.27
CA HIS A 59 -16.01 16.42 -25.40
C HIS A 59 -14.53 16.31 -25.01
N LYS A 60 -14.06 17.17 -24.09
CA LYS A 60 -12.68 17.14 -23.61
C LYS A 60 -12.44 15.93 -22.71
N LEU A 61 -13.39 15.63 -21.81
CA LEU A 61 -13.31 14.50 -20.88
C LEU A 61 -13.28 13.13 -21.56
N VAL A 62 -13.95 12.97 -22.70
CA VAL A 62 -13.98 11.69 -23.44
C VAL A 62 -12.73 11.49 -24.29
N ASN A 63 -12.13 12.56 -24.81
CA ASN A 63 -11.01 12.48 -25.75
C ASN A 63 -9.63 12.63 -25.09
N TYR A 64 -9.56 13.20 -23.90
CA TYR A 64 -8.31 13.53 -23.22
C TYR A 64 -8.27 13.05 -21.78
N VAL A 65 -7.08 12.68 -21.30
CA VAL A 65 -6.82 12.39 -19.90
C VAL A 65 -6.57 13.71 -19.16
N CYS A 66 -7.64 14.39 -18.77
CA CYS A 66 -7.56 15.67 -18.09
C CYS A 66 -6.74 15.58 -16.78
N GLY A 67 -5.76 16.47 -16.61
CA GLY A 67 -4.87 16.50 -15.45
C GLY A 67 -3.64 15.59 -15.58
N SER A 68 -3.40 15.04 -16.77
CA SER A 68 -2.17 14.30 -17.07
C SER A 68 -0.95 15.22 -17.16
N ASN A 69 -1.14 16.45 -17.66
CA ASN A 69 -0.06 17.43 -17.76
C ASN A 69 0.12 18.20 -16.44
N ILE A 70 1.31 18.07 -15.83
CA ILE A 70 1.71 18.81 -14.62
C ILE A 70 2.48 20.11 -14.92
N LEU A 71 2.90 20.29 -16.16
CA LEU A 71 3.65 21.46 -16.60
C LEU A 71 2.70 22.61 -16.92
N LYS A 72 3.18 23.85 -16.83
CA LYS A 72 2.38 25.04 -17.17
C LYS A 72 2.10 25.13 -18.67
N GLU A 73 2.95 24.50 -19.47
CA GLU A 73 2.90 24.49 -20.93
C GLU A 73 2.78 23.04 -21.39
N GLY A 74 2.02 22.82 -22.46
CA GLY A 74 1.77 21.49 -23.03
C GLY A 74 0.29 21.10 -23.03
N GLU A 75 -0.02 20.06 -23.79
CA GLU A 75 -1.36 19.50 -23.94
C GLU A 75 -1.51 18.21 -23.11
N ASP A 76 -2.73 17.92 -22.68
CA ASP A 76 -3.07 16.65 -22.04
C ASP A 76 -2.95 15.47 -23.02
N ILE A 77 -2.73 14.28 -22.49
CA ILE A 77 -2.60 13.06 -23.30
C ILE A 77 -3.96 12.73 -23.93
N ARG A 78 -3.98 12.64 -25.27
CA ARG A 78 -5.16 12.19 -26.03
C ARG A 78 -5.36 10.68 -25.93
N ILE A 79 -6.61 10.27 -25.72
CA ILE A 79 -7.02 8.86 -25.66
C ILE A 79 -6.97 8.27 -27.07
N LYS A 80 -6.33 7.10 -27.18
CA LYS A 80 -6.15 6.34 -28.42
C LYS A 80 -7.26 5.29 -28.58
N PRO A 81 -7.41 4.67 -29.77
CA PRO A 81 -8.30 3.52 -29.91
C PRO A 81 -7.85 2.33 -29.05
N ASP A 82 -8.79 1.46 -28.69
CA ASP A 82 -8.56 0.31 -27.79
C ASP A 82 -7.46 -0.65 -28.28
N SER A 83 -7.24 -0.73 -29.60
CA SER A 83 -6.23 -1.57 -30.24
C SER A 83 -4.78 -1.13 -29.97
N ASP A 84 -4.56 0.14 -29.64
CA ASP A 84 -3.24 0.67 -29.31
C ASP A 84 -2.81 0.31 -27.88
N TYR A 85 -3.77 -0.14 -27.06
CA TYR A 85 -3.51 -0.53 -25.68
C TYR A 85 -3.27 -2.04 -25.56
N PRO A 86 -2.38 -2.47 -24.67
CA PRO A 86 -2.07 -3.87 -24.51
C PRO A 86 -3.24 -4.64 -23.89
N GLU A 87 -3.42 -5.88 -24.33
CA GLU A 87 -4.55 -6.75 -23.97
C GLU A 87 -4.71 -7.00 -22.45
N TRP A 88 -3.64 -6.91 -21.67
CA TRP A 88 -3.73 -7.11 -20.21
C TRP A 88 -4.53 -6.01 -19.51
N LEU A 89 -4.68 -4.83 -20.11
CA LEU A 89 -5.43 -3.70 -19.54
C LEU A 89 -6.90 -4.08 -19.31
N TRP A 90 -7.50 -4.75 -20.30
CA TRP A 90 -8.89 -5.16 -20.28
C TRP A 90 -9.15 -6.40 -19.41
N LYS A 91 -8.09 -7.09 -18.98
CA LYS A 91 -8.15 -8.25 -18.08
C LYS A 91 -8.03 -7.87 -16.61
N LEU A 92 -7.80 -6.59 -16.31
CA LEU A 92 -7.66 -6.10 -14.94
C LEU A 92 -9.03 -6.14 -14.22
N ASN A 93 -9.03 -6.56 -12.95
CA ASN A 93 -10.23 -6.48 -12.13
C ASN A 93 -10.46 -5.05 -11.64
N THR A 94 -11.36 -4.32 -12.32
CA THR A 94 -11.81 -2.97 -11.93
C THR A 94 -12.93 -2.98 -10.88
N GLY A 95 -13.48 -4.16 -10.57
CA GLY A 95 -14.56 -4.34 -9.62
C GLY A 95 -14.09 -4.49 -8.17
N LYS A 96 -14.91 -5.15 -7.37
CA LYS A 96 -14.56 -5.44 -5.98
C LYS A 96 -13.34 -6.37 -5.93
N PRO A 97 -12.44 -6.19 -4.93
CA PRO A 97 -11.34 -7.12 -4.73
C PRO A 97 -11.87 -8.55 -4.54
N LYS A 98 -11.34 -9.52 -5.32
CA LYS A 98 -11.70 -10.94 -5.26
C LYS A 98 -11.67 -11.46 -3.84
N ARG A 99 -12.64 -12.26 -3.40
CA ARG A 99 -12.66 -12.82 -2.03
C ARG A 99 -11.58 -13.89 -1.88
N LEU A 100 -11.26 -14.27 -0.63
CA LEU A 100 -10.25 -15.32 -0.40
C LEU A 100 -10.68 -16.67 -1.00
N GLU A 101 -11.96 -16.99 -0.88
CA GLU A 101 -12.58 -18.24 -1.36
C GLU A 101 -12.52 -18.38 -2.90
N GLU A 102 -12.47 -17.27 -3.63
CA GLU A 102 -12.46 -17.22 -5.09
C GLU A 102 -11.05 -17.28 -5.68
N MET A 103 -10.01 -17.23 -4.83
CA MET A 103 -8.62 -17.17 -5.26
C MET A 103 -7.96 -18.56 -5.22
N ASP A 104 -7.08 -18.84 -6.18
CA ASP A 104 -6.36 -20.11 -6.24
C ASP A 104 -5.27 -20.20 -5.15
N PRO A 105 -5.29 -21.21 -4.26
CA PRO A 105 -4.28 -21.42 -3.22
C PRO A 105 -2.84 -21.60 -3.71
N ASN A 106 -2.65 -21.98 -4.98
CA ASN A 106 -1.32 -22.15 -5.56
C ASN A 106 -0.70 -20.82 -6.04
N THR A 107 -1.43 -19.71 -5.92
CA THR A 107 -0.94 -18.39 -6.31
C THR A 107 -0.37 -17.61 -5.12
N LYS A 108 0.61 -16.75 -5.40
CA LYS A 108 1.19 -15.85 -4.38
C LYS A 108 0.16 -14.86 -3.81
N GLU A 109 -0.79 -14.43 -4.64
CA GLU A 109 -1.81 -13.45 -4.28
C GLU A 109 -2.71 -13.96 -3.15
N TYR A 110 -3.10 -15.25 -3.20
CA TYR A 110 -3.88 -15.90 -2.17
C TYR A 110 -3.18 -15.78 -0.81
N TRP A 111 -1.91 -16.15 -0.73
CA TRP A 111 -1.15 -16.13 0.53
C TRP A 111 -0.87 -14.71 1.06
N ILE A 112 -0.70 -13.73 0.18
CA ILE A 112 -0.63 -12.31 0.57
C ILE A 112 -1.92 -11.90 1.29
N LYS A 113 -3.08 -12.34 0.76
CA LYS A 113 -4.38 -12.04 1.35
C LYS A 113 -4.60 -12.76 2.68
N VAL A 114 -4.27 -14.06 2.77
CA VAL A 114 -4.31 -14.83 4.03
C VAL A 114 -3.50 -14.13 5.12
N ARG A 115 -2.26 -13.74 4.80
CA ARG A 115 -1.39 -13.01 5.75
C ARG A 115 -2.02 -11.69 6.20
N LYS A 116 -2.57 -10.91 5.27
CA LYS A 116 -3.25 -9.64 5.59
C LYS A 116 -4.43 -9.88 6.52
N MET A 117 -5.22 -10.93 6.29
CA MET A 117 -6.36 -11.28 7.16
C MET A 117 -5.91 -11.67 8.57
N ALA A 118 -4.84 -12.45 8.71
CA ALA A 118 -4.29 -12.84 10.00
C ALA A 118 -3.83 -11.60 10.81
N ILE A 119 -3.12 -10.67 10.17
CA ILE A 119 -2.68 -9.40 10.80
C ILE A 119 -3.88 -8.58 11.26
N VAL A 120 -4.89 -8.42 10.40
CA VAL A 120 -6.10 -7.66 10.74
C VAL A 120 -6.84 -8.32 11.91
N GLN A 121 -6.94 -9.65 11.94
CA GLN A 121 -7.56 -10.38 13.04
C GLN A 121 -6.79 -10.18 14.35
N GLU A 122 -5.46 -10.28 14.31
CA GLU A 122 -4.61 -10.04 15.47
C GLU A 122 -4.78 -8.61 16.01
N HIS A 123 -4.83 -7.61 15.13
CA HIS A 123 -5.07 -6.22 15.55
C HIS A 123 -6.43 -6.04 16.22
N LYS A 124 -7.48 -6.72 15.73
CA LYS A 124 -8.80 -6.72 16.37
C LYS A 124 -8.75 -7.36 17.75
N LEU A 125 -8.09 -8.51 17.89
CA LEU A 125 -7.94 -9.20 19.17
C LEU A 125 -7.13 -8.37 20.18
N LYS A 126 -6.04 -7.75 19.74
CA LYS A 126 -5.23 -6.83 20.57
C LYS A 126 -6.05 -5.65 21.08
N LYS A 127 -6.94 -5.10 20.25
CA LYS A 127 -7.84 -4.00 20.67
C LYS A 127 -8.83 -4.44 21.75
N LEU A 128 -9.28 -5.70 21.72
CA LEU A 128 -10.22 -6.25 22.69
C LEU A 128 -9.53 -6.71 23.99
N ARG A 129 -8.24 -7.02 23.94
CA ARG A 129 -7.47 -7.41 25.12
C ARG A 129 -7.31 -6.21 26.04
N LYS A 130 -8.02 -6.20 27.17
CA LYS A 130 -7.93 -5.17 28.21
C LYS A 130 -6.87 -5.51 29.25
N TRP A 131 -5.62 -5.72 28.87
CA TRP A 131 -4.46 -5.77 29.79
C TRP A 131 -3.20 -5.41 29.01
#